data_AF-A0A1H3WHH1-F1
#
_entry.id   AF-A0A1H3WHH1-F1
#
_cell.length_a   1.000
_cell.length_b   1.000
_cell.length_c   1.000
_cell.angle_alpha   90.00
_cell.angle_beta   90.00
_cell.angle_gamma   90.00
#
_symmetry.space_group_name_H-M   'P 1'
#
loop_
_entity.id
_entity.type
_entity.pdbx_description
1 polymer ?
#
loop_
_entity_poly.entity_id
_entity_poly.type
_entity_poly.pdbx_seq_one_letter_code
_entity_poly.pdbx_strand_id
1 'polypeptide(L)'
;MSVVYTKKIYFSGGDFHELQEVFAHVPGVVSTCTGYINGERDTAYSEIAAGEVKAYMGVEVTYNPKKMDISQLLDLLFGVVNPYVTDGQGKARGEMYRAGVFYASAEDEPQVQLHLNFIANRGKAPVVGNAGLTVNDPNSNPKLARKLCAIAAPLENFQPAEAEHQDYLARHPEAETYIDFDKLRAYVKF
;
A
#
# COMPACT_ATOMS: atom_id res chain seq x y z
N MET A 1 1.72 -24.70 21.43
CA MET A 1 1.69 -23.41 20.71
C MET A 1 0.54 -23.45 19.72
N SER A 2 -0.41 -22.52 19.82
CA SER A 2 -1.51 -22.40 18.87
C SER A 2 -0.93 -21.90 17.54
N VAL A 3 -1.06 -22.67 16.46
CA VAL A 3 -0.71 -22.19 15.12
C VAL A 3 -1.68 -21.05 14.79
N VAL A 4 -1.17 -19.83 14.66
CA VAL A 4 -1.96 -18.68 14.22
C VAL A 4 -2.13 -18.82 12.71
N TYR A 5 -3.36 -19.00 12.25
CA TYR A 5 -3.66 -18.97 10.81
C TYR A 5 -3.44 -17.55 10.28
N THR A 6 -2.62 -17.41 9.24
CA THR A 6 -2.25 -16.14 8.63
C THR A 6 -2.47 -16.17 7.13
N LYS A 7 -2.76 -15.01 6.54
CA LYS A 7 -2.81 -14.79 5.09
C LYS A 7 -1.82 -13.69 4.70
N LYS A 8 -1.51 -13.61 3.42
CA LYS A 8 -0.62 -12.62 2.84
C LYS A 8 -1.32 -11.82 1.75
N ILE A 9 -1.05 -10.53 1.71
CA ILE A 9 -1.45 -9.62 0.63
C ILE A 9 -0.30 -8.64 0.40
N TYR A 10 -0.17 -8.11 -0.81
CA TYR A 10 0.97 -7.30 -1.21
C TYR A 10 0.48 -5.97 -1.75
N PHE A 11 1.15 -4.89 -1.35
CA PHE A 11 0.75 -3.54 -1.70
C PHE A 11 1.91 -2.73 -2.28
N SER A 12 1.62 -1.93 -3.30
CA SER A 12 2.49 -0.87 -3.83
C SER A 12 1.71 0.43 -3.92
N GLY A 13 2.39 1.58 -4.03
CA GLY A 13 1.71 2.87 -4.16
C GLY A 13 2.43 4.09 -3.62
N GLY A 14 3.75 4.09 -3.64
CA GLY A 14 4.57 5.14 -3.07
C GLY A 14 5.86 4.53 -2.53
N ASP A 15 6.51 5.25 -1.63
CA ASP A 15 7.68 4.77 -0.93
C ASP A 15 7.31 3.54 -0.06
N PHE A 16 7.93 2.40 -0.36
CA PHE A 16 7.68 1.16 0.36
C PHE A 16 8.15 1.16 1.82
N HIS A 17 9.07 2.03 2.22
CA HIS A 17 9.47 2.22 3.62
C HIS A 17 8.33 2.86 4.40
N GLU A 18 7.68 3.86 3.80
CA GLU A 18 6.47 4.47 4.38
C GLU A 18 5.32 3.46 4.44
N LEU A 19 5.09 2.69 3.38
CA LEU A 19 4.06 1.65 3.39
C LEU A 19 4.34 0.59 4.45
N GLN A 20 5.59 0.16 4.62
CA GLN A 20 5.95 -0.79 5.66
C GLN A 20 5.59 -0.25 7.05
N GLU A 21 5.93 1.01 7.34
CA GLU A 21 5.63 1.67 8.60
C GLU A 21 4.12 1.81 8.83
N VAL A 22 3.33 2.09 7.79
CA VAL A 22 1.85 2.13 7.87
C VAL A 22 1.30 0.82 8.39
N PHE A 23 1.73 -0.32 7.82
CA PHE A 23 1.16 -1.62 8.14
C PHE A 23 1.80 -2.28 9.37
N ALA A 24 3.04 -1.95 9.73
CA ALA A 24 3.78 -2.57 10.84
C ALA A 24 3.07 -2.44 12.20
N HIS A 25 2.31 -1.35 12.39
CA HIS A 25 1.66 -1.05 13.68
C HIS A 25 0.20 -1.48 13.76
N VAL A 26 -0.36 -2.06 12.70
CA VAL A 26 -1.81 -2.32 12.59
C VAL A 26 -2.22 -3.58 13.38
N PRO A 27 -3.18 -3.49 14.33
CA PRO A 27 -3.74 -4.65 15.00
C PRO A 27 -4.26 -5.70 14.02
N GLY A 28 -3.71 -6.90 14.12
CA GLY A 28 -4.06 -8.01 13.23
C GLY A 28 -3.03 -8.26 12.14
N VAL A 29 -2.18 -7.28 11.81
CA VAL A 29 -0.94 -7.54 11.06
C VAL A 29 0.04 -8.28 11.97
N VAL A 30 0.68 -9.30 11.41
CA VAL A 30 1.62 -10.19 12.09
C VAL A 30 3.06 -9.84 11.72
N SER A 31 3.30 -9.53 10.45
CA SER A 31 4.61 -9.06 9.97
C SER A 31 4.46 -8.31 8.65
N THR A 32 5.43 -7.45 8.37
CA THR A 32 5.59 -6.76 7.08
C THR A 32 6.98 -7.05 6.52
N CYS A 33 7.13 -6.98 5.19
CA CYS A 33 8.42 -7.14 4.52
C CYS A 33 8.45 -6.27 3.26
N THR A 34 9.39 -5.33 3.15
CA THR A 34 9.57 -4.56 1.91
C THR A 34 10.16 -5.44 0.83
N GLY A 35 9.79 -5.21 -0.42
CA GLY A 35 10.32 -5.99 -1.53
C GLY A 35 9.82 -5.58 -2.90
N TYR A 36 10.17 -6.41 -3.86
CA TYR A 36 9.93 -6.24 -5.28
C TYR A 36 8.84 -7.24 -5.71
N ILE A 37 7.72 -6.70 -6.16
CA ILE A 37 6.53 -7.46 -6.53
C ILE A 37 6.49 -7.63 -8.05
N ASN A 38 6.28 -8.87 -8.49
CA ASN A 38 6.18 -9.27 -9.90
C ASN A 38 7.35 -8.76 -10.75
N GLY A 39 8.56 -8.83 -10.18
CA GLY A 39 9.81 -8.45 -10.85
C GLY A 39 10.54 -9.64 -11.46
N GLU A 40 11.68 -9.37 -12.11
CA GLU A 40 12.65 -10.42 -12.37
C GLU A 40 13.24 -10.94 -11.05
N ARG A 41 13.79 -12.15 -11.05
CA ARG A 41 14.45 -12.70 -9.87
C ARG A 41 15.85 -12.13 -9.75
N ASP A 42 16.35 -12.09 -8.51
CA ASP A 42 17.69 -11.64 -8.16
C ASP A 42 17.97 -10.19 -8.56
N THR A 43 16.92 -9.36 -8.61
CA THR A 43 17.02 -7.94 -8.96
C THR A 43 17.48 -7.10 -7.77
N ALA A 44 18.39 -6.16 -8.01
CA ALA A 44 18.85 -5.21 -7.01
C ALA A 44 17.96 -3.96 -6.94
N TYR A 45 17.89 -3.32 -5.77
CA TYR A 45 17.19 -2.05 -5.58
C TYR A 45 17.53 -1.01 -6.66
N SER A 46 18.83 -0.86 -6.97
CA SER A 46 19.35 0.15 -7.90
C SER A 46 18.86 -0.05 -9.32
N GLU A 47 18.68 -1.29 -9.77
CA GLU A 47 18.22 -1.61 -11.13
C GLU A 47 16.75 -1.23 -11.30
N ILE A 48 15.93 -1.46 -10.27
CA ILE A 48 14.50 -1.08 -10.27
C ILE A 48 14.38 0.44 -10.14
N ALA A 49 15.14 1.06 -9.24
CA ALA A 49 15.14 2.51 -9.05
C ALA A 49 15.58 3.27 -10.32
N ALA A 50 16.50 2.69 -11.10
CA ALA A 50 16.91 3.22 -12.41
C ALA A 50 15.89 2.94 -13.53
N GLY A 51 14.89 2.08 -13.28
CA GLY A 51 13.91 1.65 -14.28
C GLY A 51 14.46 0.66 -15.31
N GLU A 52 15.59 0.03 -15.02
CA GLU A 52 16.22 -0.98 -15.89
C GLU A 52 15.48 -2.32 -15.80
N VAL A 53 14.96 -2.64 -14.61
CA VAL A 53 14.14 -3.83 -14.37
C VAL A 53 12.73 -3.42 -13.95
N LYS A 54 11.74 -4.08 -14.54
CA LYS A 54 10.33 -3.86 -14.21
C LYS A 54 9.97 -4.67 -12.97
N ALA A 55 9.59 -3.97 -11.91
CA ALA A 55 8.99 -4.51 -10.71
C ALA A 55 8.20 -3.40 -10.00
N TYR A 56 7.28 -3.76 -9.09
CA TYR A 56 6.69 -2.79 -8.18
C TYR A 56 7.43 -2.82 -6.84
N MET A 57 7.85 -1.66 -6.34
CA MET A 57 8.34 -1.51 -4.98
C MET A 57 7.15 -1.46 -4.03
N GLY A 58 7.14 -2.37 -3.06
CA GLY A 58 6.00 -2.52 -2.18
C GLY A 58 6.29 -3.33 -0.92
N VAL A 59 5.23 -3.76 -0.27
CA VAL A 59 5.27 -4.48 1.01
C VAL A 59 4.42 -5.74 0.95
N GLU A 60 4.98 -6.85 1.41
CA GLU A 60 4.22 -8.03 1.83
C GLU A 60 3.64 -7.77 3.22
N VAL A 61 2.33 -7.92 3.37
CA VAL A 61 1.63 -7.83 4.65
C VAL A 61 1.10 -9.21 5.01
N THR A 62 1.67 -9.81 6.05
CA THR A 62 1.15 -11.04 6.66
C THR A 62 0.20 -10.66 7.79
N TYR A 63 -1.04 -11.11 7.75
CA TYR A 63 -2.08 -10.74 8.71
C TYR A 63 -2.90 -11.95 9.20
N ASN A 64 -3.53 -11.80 10.35
CA ASN A 64 -4.46 -12.77 10.92
C ASN A 64 -5.89 -12.44 10.47
N PRO A 65 -6.51 -13.25 9.59
CA PRO A 65 -7.84 -12.99 9.06
C PRO A 65 -8.97 -13.11 10.10
N LYS A 66 -8.67 -13.55 11.33
CA LYS A 66 -9.64 -13.51 12.45
C LYS A 66 -9.64 -12.16 13.18
N LYS A 67 -8.63 -11.31 12.96
CA LYS A 67 -8.49 -10.00 13.60
C LYS A 67 -8.69 -8.84 12.63
N MET A 68 -8.29 -9.03 11.37
CA MET A 68 -8.36 -8.02 10.32
C MET A 68 -8.69 -8.69 8.98
N ASP A 69 -9.53 -8.05 8.17
CA ASP A 69 -9.86 -8.52 6.83
C ASP A 69 -9.19 -7.69 5.71
N ILE A 70 -9.34 -8.16 4.46
CA ILE A 70 -8.79 -7.49 3.28
C ILE A 70 -9.39 -6.10 3.09
N SER A 71 -10.68 -5.91 3.36
CA SER A 71 -11.34 -4.62 3.13
C SER A 71 -10.74 -3.55 4.04
N GLN A 72 -10.46 -3.87 5.30
CA GLN A 72 -9.81 -2.96 6.24
C GLN A 72 -8.37 -2.62 5.81
N LEU A 73 -7.61 -3.61 5.31
CA LEU A 73 -6.27 -3.37 4.78
C LEU A 73 -6.31 -2.46 3.54
N LEU A 74 -7.31 -2.62 2.67
CA LEU A 74 -7.50 -1.78 1.50
C LEU A 74 -7.97 -0.37 1.86
N ASP A 75 -8.87 -0.21 2.83
CA ASP A 75 -9.26 1.09 3.37
C ASP A 75 -8.04 1.85 3.89
N LEU A 76 -7.14 1.16 4.62
CA LEU A 76 -5.91 1.75 5.10
C LEU A 76 -4.96 2.12 3.96
N LEU A 77 -4.74 1.22 3.00
CA LEU A 77 -3.93 1.47 1.82
C LEU A 77 -4.39 2.73 1.10
N PHE A 78 -5.67 2.80 0.73
CA PHE A 78 -6.23 3.90 -0.05
C PHE A 78 -6.59 5.14 0.79
N GLY A 79 -6.35 5.08 2.10
CA GLY A 79 -6.32 6.24 2.99
C GLY A 79 -4.98 6.98 2.95
N VAL A 80 -3.89 6.31 2.53
CA VAL A 80 -2.54 6.88 2.45
C VAL A 80 -1.95 6.90 1.04
N VAL A 81 -2.45 6.03 0.15
CA VAL A 81 -2.09 5.94 -1.27
C VAL A 81 -3.20 6.53 -2.13
N ASN A 82 -2.86 7.42 -3.04
CA ASN A 82 -3.78 7.95 -4.04
C ASN A 82 -3.98 6.95 -5.20
N PRO A 83 -5.17 6.34 -5.38
CA PRO A 83 -5.37 5.32 -6.41
C PRO A 83 -5.69 5.89 -7.80
N TYR A 84 -5.70 7.21 -7.96
CA TYR A 84 -6.10 7.91 -9.19
C TYR A 84 -4.93 8.55 -9.95
N VAL A 85 -3.70 8.32 -9.49
CA VAL A 85 -2.47 8.78 -10.15
C VAL A 85 -1.75 7.61 -10.82
N THR A 86 -1.17 7.85 -11.99
CA THR A 86 -0.55 6.79 -12.80
C THR A 86 0.90 6.50 -12.45
N ASP A 87 1.59 7.43 -11.78
CA ASP A 87 3.06 7.46 -11.68
C ASP A 87 3.58 7.61 -10.24
N GLY A 88 2.81 7.17 -9.23
CA GLY A 88 3.20 7.25 -7.81
C GLY A 88 2.78 8.55 -7.13
N GLN A 89 3.31 8.81 -5.94
CA GLN A 89 2.91 9.94 -5.09
C GLN A 89 4.07 10.56 -4.33
N GLY A 90 3.93 11.83 -3.94
CA GLY A 90 5.02 12.56 -3.29
C GLY A 90 6.27 12.62 -4.18
N LYS A 91 7.43 12.30 -3.56
CA LYS A 91 8.74 12.20 -4.23
C LYS A 91 8.94 10.83 -4.91
N ALA A 92 8.16 9.81 -4.55
CA ALA A 92 8.20 8.49 -5.16
C ALA A 92 7.46 8.50 -6.50
N ARG A 93 8.21 8.71 -7.59
CA ARG A 93 7.69 8.84 -8.96
C ARG A 93 8.29 7.81 -9.89
N GLY A 94 7.43 7.15 -10.68
CA GLY A 94 7.81 6.10 -11.64
C GLY A 94 6.90 4.87 -11.59
N GLU A 95 7.03 3.98 -12.57
CA GLU A 95 6.18 2.78 -12.69
C GLU A 95 6.27 1.87 -11.46
N MET A 96 7.46 1.74 -10.86
CA MET A 96 7.71 0.94 -9.67
C MET A 96 6.91 1.39 -8.44
N TYR A 97 6.52 2.66 -8.38
CA TYR A 97 5.74 3.24 -7.26
C TYR A 97 4.24 3.29 -7.54
N ARG A 98 3.79 2.72 -8.65
CA ARG A 98 2.36 2.73 -9.00
C ARG A 98 1.53 2.00 -7.94
N ALA A 99 0.38 2.59 -7.60
CA ALA A 99 -0.58 2.00 -6.67
C ALA A 99 -1.04 0.61 -7.14
N GLY A 100 -0.97 -0.38 -6.28
CA GLY A 100 -1.25 -1.76 -6.64
C GLY A 100 -1.61 -2.65 -5.45
N VAL A 101 -2.47 -3.62 -5.71
CA VAL A 101 -2.85 -4.69 -4.79
C VAL A 101 -2.58 -6.02 -5.47
N PHE A 102 -1.78 -6.88 -4.84
CA PHE A 102 -1.47 -8.19 -5.36
C PHE A 102 -1.84 -9.28 -4.36
N TYR A 103 -2.45 -10.34 -4.86
CA TYR A 103 -3.00 -11.41 -4.04
C TYR A 103 -2.43 -12.76 -4.45
N ALA A 104 -2.03 -13.55 -3.45
CA ALA A 104 -1.48 -14.90 -3.67
C ALA A 104 -2.58 -15.95 -3.85
N SER A 105 -3.79 -15.71 -3.33
CA SER A 105 -4.93 -16.62 -3.45
C SER A 105 -5.99 -16.04 -4.39
N ALA A 106 -6.49 -16.86 -5.32
CA ALA A 106 -7.62 -16.50 -6.17
C ALA A 106 -8.92 -16.23 -5.38
N GLU A 107 -9.02 -16.74 -4.13
CA GLU A 107 -10.16 -16.47 -3.25
C GLU A 107 -10.24 -15.00 -2.80
N ASP A 108 -9.12 -14.27 -2.87
CA ASP A 108 -9.03 -12.87 -2.44
C ASP A 108 -9.46 -11.90 -3.53
N GLU A 109 -9.39 -12.33 -4.80
CA GLU A 109 -9.70 -11.50 -5.97
C GLU A 109 -11.09 -10.85 -5.88
N PRO A 110 -12.19 -11.55 -5.56
CA PRO A 110 -13.51 -10.93 -5.51
C PRO A 110 -13.60 -9.79 -4.49
N GLN A 111 -12.93 -9.92 -3.33
CA GLN A 111 -12.93 -8.87 -2.29
C GLN A 111 -12.13 -7.65 -2.75
N VAL A 112 -10.96 -7.88 -3.36
CA VAL A 112 -10.12 -6.82 -3.93
C VAL A 112 -10.87 -6.08 -5.04
N GLN A 113 -11.47 -6.81 -5.99
CA GLN A 113 -12.21 -6.23 -7.11
C GLN A 113 -13.44 -5.47 -6.64
N LEU A 114 -14.20 -5.99 -5.67
CA LEU A 114 -15.33 -5.28 -5.08
C LEU A 114 -14.90 -3.93 -4.49
N HIS A 115 -13.80 -3.93 -3.73
CA HIS A 115 -13.27 -2.72 -3.11
C HIS A 115 -12.76 -1.71 -4.15
N LEU A 116 -12.01 -2.16 -5.16
CA LEU A 116 -11.58 -1.29 -6.26
C LEU A 116 -12.75 -0.72 -7.06
N ASN A 117 -13.78 -1.52 -7.32
CA ASN A 117 -15.01 -1.04 -7.95
C ASN A 117 -15.71 0.01 -7.08
N PHE A 118 -15.74 -0.17 -5.76
CA PHE A 118 -16.22 0.85 -4.85
C PHE A 118 -15.38 2.14 -4.96
N ILE A 119 -14.06 2.06 -4.96
CA ILE A 119 -13.18 3.24 -5.10
C ILE A 119 -13.32 3.93 -6.46
N ALA A 120 -13.51 3.18 -7.53
CA ALA A 120 -13.74 3.73 -8.87
C ALA A 120 -15.05 4.51 -8.95
N ASN A 121 -16.09 4.03 -8.25
CA ASN A 121 -17.45 4.55 -8.37
C ASN A 121 -17.91 5.40 -7.17
N ARG A 122 -17.14 5.45 -6.08
CA ARG A 122 -17.48 6.29 -4.93
C ARG A 122 -17.60 7.73 -5.42
N GLY A 123 -18.74 8.36 -5.12
CA GLY A 123 -18.98 9.76 -5.42
C GLY A 123 -18.00 10.67 -4.69
N LYS A 124 -18.22 11.99 -4.69
CA LYS A 124 -17.51 12.83 -3.70
C LYS A 124 -17.77 12.23 -2.33
N ALA A 125 -16.72 12.00 -1.54
CA ALA A 125 -16.92 11.75 -0.12
C ALA A 125 -17.87 12.86 0.37
N PRO A 126 -19.02 12.53 0.98
CA PRO A 126 -19.80 13.56 1.63
C PRO A 126 -18.82 14.29 2.55
N VAL A 127 -18.87 15.62 2.55
CA VAL A 127 -18.09 16.43 3.49
C VAL A 127 -18.65 16.14 4.88
N VAL A 128 -18.28 14.99 5.45
CA VAL A 128 -18.60 14.63 6.82
C VAL A 128 -17.61 15.42 7.66
N GLY A 129 -18.13 16.46 8.32
CA GLY A 129 -17.38 17.56 8.91
C GLY A 129 -16.23 17.16 9.83
N ASN A 130 -15.27 18.08 9.97
CA ASN A 130 -14.14 18.13 10.91
C ASN A 130 -13.28 16.86 11.11
N ALA A 131 -13.57 15.76 10.41
CA ALA A 131 -12.87 14.49 10.54
C ALA A 131 -11.61 14.41 9.67
N GLY A 132 -11.26 15.44 8.89
CA GLY A 132 -9.89 15.73 8.42
C GLY A 132 -9.06 14.59 7.82
N LEU A 133 -9.66 13.48 7.39
CA LEU A 133 -8.93 12.38 6.76
C LEU A 133 -9.03 12.47 5.25
N THR A 134 -8.33 13.47 4.72
CA THR A 134 -7.96 13.55 3.32
C THR A 134 -6.49 13.89 3.22
N VAL A 135 -5.65 12.94 3.63
CA VAL A 135 -4.20 12.99 3.37
C VAL A 135 -4.03 12.62 1.90
N ASN A 136 -3.68 13.60 1.06
CA ASN A 136 -3.42 13.43 -0.39
C ASN A 136 -4.63 13.13 -1.29
N ASP A 137 -5.83 13.58 -0.92
CA ASP A 137 -7.06 13.29 -1.68
C ASP A 137 -7.34 14.30 -2.83
N PRO A 138 -7.33 13.87 -4.11
CA PRO A 138 -7.73 14.70 -5.25
C PRO A 138 -9.22 15.09 -5.24
N ASN A 139 -10.05 14.53 -4.34
CA ASN A 139 -11.47 14.89 -4.17
C ASN A 139 -11.70 16.38 -3.83
N SER A 140 -10.68 17.10 -3.36
CA SER A 140 -10.74 18.55 -3.15
C SER A 140 -10.78 19.36 -4.46
N ASN A 141 -10.43 18.74 -5.60
CA ASN A 141 -10.39 19.41 -6.90
C ASN A 141 -11.54 18.94 -7.80
N PRO A 142 -12.57 19.79 -8.03
CA PRO A 142 -13.75 19.44 -8.80
C PRO A 142 -13.51 19.25 -10.31
N LYS A 143 -12.28 19.52 -10.81
CA LYS A 143 -11.92 19.42 -12.23
C LYS A 143 -11.19 18.13 -12.62
N LEU A 144 -10.80 17.30 -11.65
CA LEU A 144 -10.06 16.06 -11.92
C LEU A 144 -11.02 14.92 -12.31
N ALA A 145 -10.88 14.42 -13.54
CA ALA A 145 -11.56 13.22 -14.00
C ALA A 145 -11.05 12.00 -13.21
N ARG A 146 -11.96 11.25 -12.59
CA ARG A 146 -11.62 10.09 -11.76
C ARG A 146 -11.52 8.84 -12.62
N LYS A 147 -10.32 8.52 -13.06
CA LYS A 147 -10.01 7.19 -13.58
C LYS A 147 -9.25 6.46 -12.48
N LEU A 148 -9.77 5.31 -12.04
CA LEU A 148 -9.00 4.43 -11.17
C LEU A 148 -7.74 4.01 -11.94
N CYS A 149 -6.57 4.28 -11.37
CA CYS A 149 -5.27 3.97 -11.94
C CYS A 149 -4.55 2.84 -11.18
N ALA A 150 -4.94 2.61 -9.92
CA ALA A 150 -4.48 1.50 -9.12
C ALA A 150 -4.75 0.16 -9.82
N ILE A 151 -3.80 -0.76 -9.70
CA ILE A 151 -3.89 -2.10 -10.29
C ILE A 151 -4.30 -3.15 -9.25
N ALA A 152 -5.01 -4.18 -9.70
CA ALA A 152 -5.16 -5.43 -8.96
C ALA A 152 -4.75 -6.58 -9.86
N ALA A 153 -3.86 -7.44 -9.37
CA ALA A 153 -3.36 -8.58 -10.14
C ALA A 153 -3.00 -9.76 -9.23
N PRO A 154 -2.99 -10.99 -9.74
CA PRO A 154 -2.36 -12.11 -9.03
C PRO A 154 -0.89 -11.82 -8.73
N LEU A 155 -0.42 -12.32 -7.59
CA LEU A 155 1.01 -12.34 -7.29
C LEU A 155 1.68 -13.42 -8.17
N GLU A 156 2.65 -13.02 -8.97
CA GLU A 156 3.50 -13.92 -9.76
C GLU A 156 4.76 -14.29 -8.98
N ASN A 157 5.42 -13.29 -8.37
CA ASN A 157 6.57 -13.47 -7.51
C ASN A 157 6.75 -12.30 -6.53
N PHE A 158 7.50 -12.54 -5.47
CA PHE A 158 7.92 -11.52 -4.52
C PHE A 158 9.37 -11.80 -4.10
N GLN A 159 10.22 -10.80 -4.22
CA GLN A 159 11.59 -10.83 -3.71
C GLN A 159 11.72 -9.83 -2.55
N PRO A 160 12.11 -10.27 -1.34
CA PRO A 160 12.44 -9.34 -0.26
C PRO A 160 13.54 -8.36 -0.71
N ALA A 161 13.34 -7.08 -0.39
CA ALA A 161 14.38 -6.07 -0.54
C ALA A 161 15.52 -6.35 0.45
N GLU A 162 16.68 -5.77 0.15
CA GLU A 162 17.90 -5.84 0.94
C GLU A 162 17.64 -5.46 2.40
N ALA A 163 18.44 -6.01 3.33
CA ALA A 163 18.23 -5.83 4.76
C ALA A 163 18.20 -4.35 5.20
N GLU A 164 18.91 -3.48 4.46
CA GLU A 164 18.92 -2.03 4.69
C GLU A 164 17.61 -1.32 4.36
N HIS A 165 16.68 -1.97 3.65
CA HIS A 165 15.34 -1.44 3.38
C HIS A 165 14.29 -1.94 4.37
N GLN A 166 14.58 -3.00 5.14
CA GLN A 166 13.64 -3.53 6.12
C GLN A 166 13.61 -2.66 7.37
N ASP A 167 12.42 -2.29 7.82
CA ASP A 167 12.17 -1.46 9.00
C ASP A 167 12.93 -0.11 8.94
N TYR A 168 13.04 0.45 7.73
CA TYR A 168 13.87 1.63 7.48
C TYR A 168 13.47 2.83 8.35
N LEU A 169 12.18 3.19 8.42
CA LEU A 169 11.72 4.34 9.21
C LEU A 169 11.83 4.12 10.73
N ALA A 170 11.79 2.86 11.20
CA ALA A 170 12.09 2.55 12.59
C ALA A 170 13.57 2.80 12.94
N ARG A 171 14.47 2.62 11.97
CA ARG A 171 15.92 2.88 12.10
C ARG A 171 16.33 4.32 11.78
N HIS A 172 15.50 5.03 11.02
CA HIS A 172 15.73 6.40 10.55
C HIS A 172 14.49 7.27 10.83
N PRO A 173 14.12 7.50 12.10
CA PRO A 173 12.91 8.23 12.48
C PRO A 173 12.91 9.71 12.04
N GLU A 174 14.07 10.25 11.69
CA GLU A 174 14.26 11.61 11.16
C GLU A 174 14.05 11.73 9.64
N ALA A 175 13.87 10.60 8.93
CA ALA A 175 13.66 10.60 7.49
C ALA A 175 12.39 11.38 7.14
N GLU A 176 12.46 12.15 6.05
CA GLU A 176 11.32 12.93 5.56
C GLU A 176 10.27 11.99 4.94
N THR A 177 9.03 12.09 5.42
CA THR A 177 7.91 11.28 4.96
C THR A 177 6.89 12.14 4.19
N TYR A 178 6.31 11.57 3.14
CA TYR A 178 5.12 12.09 2.48
C TYR A 178 3.84 11.75 3.24
N ILE A 179 3.80 10.62 3.94
CA ILE A 179 2.71 10.23 4.83
C ILE A 179 2.87 10.97 6.17
N ASP A 180 1.79 11.64 6.59
CA ASP A 180 1.70 12.27 7.91
C ASP A 180 1.31 11.21 8.96
N PHE A 181 2.33 10.58 9.55
CA PHE A 181 2.15 9.49 10.51
C PHE A 181 1.51 9.93 11.83
N ASP A 182 1.67 11.20 12.22
CA ASP A 182 1.02 11.74 13.43
C ASP A 182 -0.48 11.86 13.23
N LYS A 183 -0.92 12.38 12.07
CA LYS A 183 -2.33 12.34 11.69
C LYS A 183 -2.81 10.91 11.58
N LEU A 184 -2.10 10.03 10.85
CA LEU A 184 -2.52 8.65 10.67
C LEU A 184 -2.78 7.94 12.01
N ARG A 185 -1.87 8.09 12.98
CA ARG A 185 -2.01 7.56 14.36
C ARG A 185 -3.19 8.14 15.13
N ALA A 186 -3.56 9.40 14.90
CA ALA A 186 -4.73 10.00 15.53
C ALA A 186 -6.06 9.40 15.02
N TYR A 187 -6.07 8.88 13.79
CA TYR A 187 -7.28 8.38 13.14
C TYR A 187 -7.42 6.86 13.16
N VAL A 188 -6.32 6.14 13.01
CA VAL A 188 -6.26 4.69 13.17
C VAL A 188 -6.02 4.42 14.65
N LYS A 189 -7.08 4.14 15.41
CA LYS A 189 -6.93 3.69 16.80
C LYS A 189 -6.26 2.32 16.81
N PHE A 190 -4.94 2.32 16.99
CA PHE A 190 -4.14 1.13 17.25
C PHE A 190 -4.49 0.53 18.62
#